data_AF-A0A4Y9IVH8-F1
#
_entry.id   AF-A0A4Y9IVH8-F1
#
_cell.length_a   1.000
_cell.length_b   1.000
_cell.length_c   1.000
_cell.angle_alpha   90.00
_cell.angle_beta   90.00
_cell.angle_gamma   90.00
#
_symmetry.space_group_name_H-M   'P 1'
#
loop_
_entity.id
_entity.type
_entity.pdbx_description
1 polymer ?
#
loop_
_entity_poly.entity_id
_entity_poly.type
_entity_poly.pdbx_seq_one_letter_code
_entity_poly.pdbx_strand_id
1 'polypeptide(L)'
;MELKVIKTFNGKAEGRIMRPGDVIQSNDVERINTLVSGGFCVIVALDSPTAATTPDPADEIAESNTTVEFQGKRYHIETVKAALGVIGVRVAHNAKEKAVNNALAALSDEQAQTLTEALDNNDTSDPNTATD
;
A
#
# COMPACT_ATOMS: atom_id res chain seq x y z
N MET A 1 -6.28 -10.42 -11.42
CA MET A 1 -5.64 -11.22 -10.34
C MET A 1 -4.17 -10.87 -10.28
N GLU A 2 -3.63 -10.77 -9.06
CA GLU A 2 -2.23 -10.44 -8.82
C GLU A 2 -1.42 -11.66 -8.39
N LEU A 3 -0.31 -11.88 -9.10
CA LEU A 3 0.62 -12.98 -8.91
C LEU A 3 1.98 -12.41 -8.52
N LYS A 4 2.54 -12.87 -7.41
CA LYS A 4 3.92 -12.56 -7.03
C LYS A 4 4.85 -13.66 -7.51
N VAL A 5 5.90 -13.28 -8.21
CA VAL A 5 6.95 -14.19 -8.67
C VAL A 5 7.76 -14.65 -7.47
N ILE A 6 7.90 -15.96 -7.31
CA ILE A 6 8.68 -16.60 -6.24
C ILE A 6 9.93 -17.29 -6.81
N LYS A 7 9.98 -17.52 -8.12
CA LYS A 7 11.09 -18.18 -8.80
C LYS A 7 11.35 -17.53 -10.15
N THR A 8 12.62 -17.34 -10.50
CA THR A 8 13.01 -16.72 -11.77
C THR A 8 12.53 -17.54 -12.96
N PHE A 9 11.95 -16.89 -13.97
CA PHE A 9 11.58 -17.52 -15.24
C PHE A 9 11.62 -16.52 -16.40
N ASN A 10 11.65 -17.02 -17.64
CA ASN A 10 11.57 -16.17 -18.81
C ASN A 10 10.10 -15.85 -19.13
N GLY A 11 9.68 -14.62 -18.80
CA GLY A 11 8.35 -14.12 -19.08
C GLY A 11 8.20 -13.79 -20.55
N LYS A 12 7.75 -14.76 -21.36
CA LYS A 12 7.49 -14.54 -22.79
C LYS A 12 6.41 -13.47 -23.01
N ALA A 13 5.42 -13.38 -22.13
CA ALA A 13 4.37 -12.38 -22.21
C ALA A 13 4.88 -10.98 -21.83
N GLU A 14 5.84 -10.91 -20.91
CA GLU A 14 6.47 -9.69 -20.43
C GLU A 14 7.70 -9.27 -21.25
N GLY A 15 8.13 -10.11 -22.20
CA GLY A 15 9.34 -9.88 -23.01
C GLY A 15 10.64 -9.83 -22.21
N ARG A 16 10.64 -10.27 -20.94
CA ARG A 16 11.78 -10.15 -20.02
C ARG A 16 11.87 -11.32 -19.05
N ILE A 17 13.05 -11.46 -18.44
CA ILE A 17 13.25 -12.41 -17.35
C ILE A 17 12.60 -11.84 -16.09
N MET A 18 11.63 -12.57 -15.56
CA MET A 18 10.93 -12.28 -14.32
C MET A 18 11.73 -12.81 -13.14
N ARG A 19 11.90 -12.01 -12.09
CA ARG A 19 12.69 -12.34 -10.90
C ARG A 19 11.79 -12.48 -9.66
N PRO A 20 12.22 -13.25 -8.64
CA PRO A 20 11.50 -13.31 -7.37
C PRO A 20 11.29 -11.91 -6.80
N GLY A 21 10.06 -11.60 -6.41
CA GLY A 21 9.65 -10.27 -5.96
C GLY A 21 8.89 -9.47 -7.02
N ASP A 22 9.04 -9.79 -8.31
CA ASP A 22 8.25 -9.15 -9.36
C ASP A 22 6.76 -9.49 -9.22
N VAL A 23 5.91 -8.58 -9.69
CA VAL A 23 4.46 -8.73 -9.67
C VAL A 23 3.94 -8.85 -11.10
N ILE A 24 3.02 -9.79 -11.31
CA ILE A 24 2.35 -10.05 -12.57
C ILE A 24 0.86 -9.88 -12.35
N GLN A 25 0.25 -8.97 -13.09
CA GLN A 25 -1.20 -8.93 -13.20
C GLN A 25 -1.63 -9.78 -14.39
N SER A 26 -2.60 -10.66 -14.14
CA SER A 26 -3.20 -11.51 -15.16
C SER A 26 -4.68 -11.70 -14.84
N ASN A 27 -5.51 -11.66 -15.88
CA ASN A 27 -6.91 -12.08 -15.80
C ASN A 27 -7.16 -13.38 -16.60
N ASP A 28 -6.12 -13.89 -17.27
CA ASP A 28 -6.14 -15.17 -17.96
C ASP A 28 -5.94 -16.33 -16.95
N VAL A 29 -6.98 -17.13 -16.76
CA VAL A 29 -7.02 -18.25 -15.82
C VAL A 29 -6.06 -19.38 -16.21
N GLU A 30 -5.90 -19.68 -17.49
CA GLU A 30 -4.99 -20.74 -17.95
C GLU A 30 -3.53 -20.35 -17.67
N ARG A 31 -3.21 -19.08 -17.93
CA ARG A 31 -1.92 -18.50 -17.61
C ARG A 31 -1.65 -18.49 -16.11
N ILE A 32 -2.63 -18.08 -15.29
CA ILE A 32 -2.53 -18.07 -13.83
C ILE A 32 -2.26 -19.49 -13.31
N ASN A 33 -3.05 -20.47 -13.75
CA ASN A 33 -2.87 -21.87 -13.35
C ASN A 33 -1.48 -22.39 -13.76
N THR A 34 -1.02 -22.09 -14.97
CA THR A 34 0.32 -22.52 -15.42
C THR A 34 1.43 -21.94 -14.53
N LEU A 35 1.35 -20.66 -14.19
CA LEU A 35 2.35 -19.97 -13.36
C LEU A 35 2.34 -20.44 -11.90
N VAL A 36 1.15 -20.68 -11.35
CA VAL A 36 0.95 -21.12 -9.95
C VAL A 36 1.29 -22.60 -9.80
N SER A 37 0.72 -23.47 -10.65
CA SER A 37 1.01 -24.91 -10.63
C SER A 37 2.46 -25.21 -11.02
N GLY A 38 3.08 -24.37 -11.85
CA GLY A 38 4.51 -24.46 -12.16
C GLY A 38 5.44 -24.02 -11.03
N GLY A 39 4.91 -23.47 -9.93
CA GLY A 39 5.69 -23.00 -8.79
C GLY A 39 6.54 -21.76 -9.10
N PHE A 40 6.17 -21.00 -10.13
CA PHE A 40 6.86 -19.76 -10.49
C PHE A 40 6.26 -18.54 -9.78
N CYS A 41 4.95 -18.58 -9.54
CA CYS A 41 4.21 -17.50 -8.90
C CYS A 41 3.29 -18.01 -7.78
N VAL A 42 2.91 -17.10 -6.89
CA VAL A 42 1.87 -17.28 -5.88
C VAL A 42 0.80 -16.21 -6.05
N ILE A 43 -0.47 -16.56 -5.91
CA ILE A 43 -1.56 -15.59 -5.93
C ILE A 43 -1.49 -14.77 -4.64
N VAL A 44 -1.38 -13.45 -4.77
CA VAL A 44 -1.30 -12.52 -3.65
C VAL A 44 -2.54 -11.67 -3.50
N ALA A 45 -3.29 -11.44 -4.59
CA ALA A 45 -4.59 -10.80 -4.55
C ALA A 45 -5.55 -11.41 -5.57
N LEU A 46 -6.79 -11.61 -5.12
CA LEU A 46 -7.93 -11.89 -5.98
C LEU A 46 -8.62 -10.55 -6.23
N ASP A 47 -8.54 -10.04 -7.46
CA ASP A 47 -9.36 -8.90 -7.85
C ASP A 47 -10.83 -9.29 -7.71
N SER A 48 -11.50 -8.75 -6.70
CA SER A 48 -12.96 -8.67 -6.67
C SER A 48 -13.40 -7.61 -7.69
N PRO A 49 -14.53 -7.80 -8.39
CA PRO A 49 -14.98 -6.88 -9.41
C PRO A 49 -15.53 -5.61 -8.75
N THR A 50 -14.66 -4.68 -8.40
CA THR A 50 -15.06 -3.32 -8.02
C THR A 50 -14.09 -2.33 -8.65
N ALA A 51 -14.62 -1.60 -9.62
CA ALA A 51 -14.17 -0.32 -10.14
C ALA A 51 -12.71 -0.24 -10.62
N ALA A 52 -12.59 -0.13 -11.95
CA ALA A 52 -11.45 0.47 -12.60
C ALA A 52 -10.98 1.72 -11.85
N THR A 53 -9.76 1.69 -11.33
CA THR A 53 -8.96 2.90 -11.18
C THR A 53 -7.76 2.72 -12.08
N THR A 54 -7.75 3.55 -13.13
CA THR A 54 -6.72 3.66 -14.15
C THR A 54 -5.31 3.83 -13.57
N PRO A 55 -4.28 3.36 -14.29
CA PRO A 55 -2.89 3.41 -13.87
C PRO A 55 -2.34 4.84 -14.01
N ASP A 56 -1.73 5.39 -12.96
CA ASP A 56 -0.88 6.58 -13.10
C ASP A 56 0.60 6.15 -13.23
N PRO A 57 1.34 6.63 -14.25
CA PRO A 57 2.69 6.17 -14.58
C PRO A 57 3.76 7.13 -14.07
N ALA A 58 4.14 7.02 -12.81
CA ALA A 58 5.34 7.57 -12.16
C ALA A 58 5.19 7.15 -10.69
N ASP A 59 6.14 6.66 -9.92
CA ASP A 59 7.56 6.90 -9.90
C ASP A 59 8.17 5.84 -8.96
N GLU A 60 9.48 5.79 -8.93
CA GLU A 60 10.28 4.87 -8.12
C GLU A 60 10.02 4.99 -6.60
N ILE A 61 9.23 4.12 -5.98
CA ILE A 61 9.57 3.60 -4.64
C ILE A 61 8.82 2.31 -4.35
N ALA A 62 9.53 1.20 -4.52
CA ALA A 62 9.29 0.01 -3.72
C ALA A 62 9.67 0.30 -2.26
N GLU A 63 8.92 1.15 -1.55
CA GLU A 63 9.07 1.30 -0.11
C GLU A 63 7.69 1.29 0.57
N SER A 64 7.42 0.15 1.20
CA SER A 64 6.42 -0.01 2.26
C SER A 64 4.95 0.25 1.87
N ASN A 65 4.32 -0.78 1.29
CA ASN A 65 2.89 -1.06 1.55
C ASN A 65 2.69 -1.51 3.03
N THR A 66 3.35 -0.85 3.96
CA THR A 66 3.31 -1.14 5.40
C THR A 66 2.28 -0.19 5.99
N THR A 67 1.16 -0.77 6.39
CA THR A 67 0.06 -0.07 7.03
C THR A 67 0.15 -0.24 8.54
N VAL A 68 -0.36 0.73 9.28
CA VAL A 68 -0.50 0.71 10.75
C VAL A 68 -1.98 0.85 11.10
N GLU A 69 -2.37 0.22 12.20
CA GLU A 69 -3.73 0.33 12.71
C GLU A 69 -3.79 1.41 13.79
N PHE A 70 -4.68 2.39 13.62
CA PHE A 70 -4.93 3.46 14.57
C PHE A 70 -6.45 3.64 14.73
N GLN A 71 -6.94 3.55 15.97
CA GLN A 71 -8.38 3.63 16.30
C GLN A 71 -9.25 2.64 15.49
N GLY A 72 -8.73 1.45 15.20
CA GLY A 72 -9.45 0.43 14.43
C GLY A 72 -9.53 0.69 12.92
N LYS A 73 -8.86 1.74 12.42
CA LYS A 73 -8.70 2.02 10.98
C LYS A 73 -7.25 1.76 10.56
N ARG A 74 -7.04 1.29 9.33
CA ARG A 74 -5.70 1.05 8.77
C ARG A 74 -5.27 2.22 7.91
N TYR A 75 -4.07 2.73 8.18
CA TYR A 75 -3.49 3.87 7.47
C TYR A 75 -2.10 3.52 6.96
N HIS A 76 -1.68 4.15 5.85
CA HIS A 76 -0.30 4.05 5.39
C HIS A 76 0.65 4.73 6.38
N ILE A 77 1.81 4.11 6.63
CA ILE A 77 2.82 4.65 7.55
C ILE A 77 3.24 6.07 7.14
N GLU A 78 3.34 6.37 5.85
CA GLU A 78 3.68 7.72 5.38
C GLU A 78 2.61 8.74 5.73
N THR A 79 1.34 8.42 5.51
CA THR A 79 0.20 9.28 5.89
C THR A 79 0.19 9.55 7.39
N VAL A 80 0.42 8.50 8.20
CA VAL A 80 0.50 8.65 9.66
C VAL A 80 1.71 9.47 10.07
N LYS A 81 2.88 9.28 9.45
CA LYS A 81 4.05 10.12 9.71
C LYS A 81 3.82 11.58 9.37
N ALA A 82 3.19 11.85 8.23
CA ALA A 82 2.85 13.21 7.82
C ALA A 82 1.90 13.86 8.84
N ALA A 83 0.83 13.16 9.22
CA ALA A 83 -0.13 13.64 10.20
C ALA A 83 0.50 13.80 11.60
N LEU A 84 1.39 12.89 12.01
CA LEU A 84 2.20 13.02 13.24
C LEU A 84 3.09 14.27 13.19
N GLY A 85 3.66 14.59 12.02
CA GLY A 85 4.41 15.82 11.80
C GLY A 85 3.56 17.08 11.99
N VAL A 86 2.31 17.07 11.51
CA VAL A 86 1.36 18.20 11.67
C VAL A 86 1.06 18.49 13.14
N ILE A 87 0.90 17.45 13.96
CA ILE A 87 0.66 17.61 15.41
C ILE A 87 1.95 17.84 16.22
N GLY A 88 3.11 18.01 15.57
CA GLY A 88 4.40 18.26 16.20
C GLY A 88 5.11 17.03 16.76
N VAL A 89 4.63 15.82 16.44
CA VAL A 89 5.25 14.55 16.88
C VAL A 89 6.32 14.11 15.89
N ARG A 90 7.57 14.11 16.36
CA ARG A 90 8.72 13.74 15.53
C ARG A 90 8.86 12.23 15.42
N VAL A 91 8.65 11.71 14.22
CA VAL A 91 8.95 10.32 13.87
C VAL A 91 10.12 10.29 12.90
N ALA A 92 11.06 9.36 13.11
CA ALA A 92 12.20 9.22 12.22
C ALA A 92 11.74 8.84 10.80
N HIS A 93 12.41 9.37 9.76
CA HIS A 93 12.01 9.08 8.38
C HIS A 93 12.09 7.58 8.06
N ASN A 94 13.02 6.85 8.68
CA ASN A 94 13.22 5.40 8.54
C ASN A 94 12.40 4.57 9.55
N ALA A 95 11.50 5.20 10.32
CA ALA A 95 10.66 4.50 11.27
C ALA A 95 9.73 3.52 10.56
N LYS A 96 9.71 2.28 11.06
CA LYS A 96 8.82 1.19 10.61
C LYS A 96 7.60 1.09 11.53
N GLU A 97 6.66 0.19 11.20
CA GLU A 97 5.39 -0.03 11.90
C GLU A 97 5.52 0.03 13.43
N LYS A 98 6.46 -0.71 14.01
CA LYS A 98 6.70 -0.74 15.47
C LYS A 98 7.02 0.63 16.06
N ALA A 99 7.81 1.44 15.37
CA ALA A 99 8.19 2.77 15.84
C ALA A 99 7.03 3.76 15.70
N VAL A 100 6.23 3.63 14.62
CA VAL A 100 5.02 4.42 14.41
C VAL A 100 3.96 4.07 15.47
N ASN A 101 3.71 2.78 15.71
CA ASN A 101 2.78 2.33 16.76
C ASN A 101 3.22 2.81 18.16
N ASN A 102 4.52 2.84 18.44
CA ASN A 102 5.03 3.40 19.68
C ASN A 102 4.76 4.91 19.79
N ALA A 103 4.93 5.66 18.69
CA ALA A 103 4.58 7.07 18.65
C ALA A 103 3.08 7.29 18.85
N LEU A 104 2.23 6.48 18.19
CA LEU A 104 0.78 6.49 18.35
C LEU A 104 0.34 6.18 19.79
N ALA A 105 0.98 5.22 20.44
CA ALA A 105 0.71 4.86 21.83
C ALA A 105 1.20 5.91 22.84
N ALA A 106 2.16 6.75 22.45
CA ALA A 106 2.70 7.84 23.26
C ALA A 106 1.92 9.16 23.07
N LEU A 107 0.92 9.20 22.18
CA LEU A 107 0.07 10.38 22.00
C LEU A 107 -0.79 10.60 23.23
N SER A 108 -0.95 11.86 23.61
CA SER A 108 -1.99 12.27 24.55
C SER A 108 -3.36 12.23 23.86
N ASP A 109 -4.45 12.15 24.63
CA ASP A 109 -5.81 12.06 24.07
C ASP A 109 -6.12 13.22 23.09
N GLU A 110 -5.69 14.44 23.43
CA GLU A 110 -5.82 15.63 22.56
C GLU A 110 -5.08 15.44 21.22
N GLN A 111 -3.86 14.91 21.27
CA GLN A 111 -3.04 14.66 20.08
C GLN A 111 -3.60 13.52 19.22
N ALA A 112 -4.14 12.49 19.85
CA ALA A 112 -4.78 11.37 19.16
C ALA A 112 -6.02 11.82 18.40
N GLN A 113 -6.80 12.75 18.97
CA GLN A 113 -7.96 13.34 18.30
C GLN A 113 -7.55 14.22 17.12
N THR A 114 -6.58 15.11 17.30
CA THR A 114 -6.06 15.94 16.19
C THR A 114 -5.43 15.08 15.08
N LEU A 115 -4.79 13.95 15.44
CA LEU A 115 -4.26 13.02 14.45
C LEU A 115 -5.38 12.38 13.62
N THR A 116 -6.47 11.94 14.28
CA THR A 116 -7.63 11.39 13.56
C THR A 116 -8.21 12.40 12.59
N GLU A 117 -8.38 13.66 12.99
CA GLU A 117 -8.84 14.73 12.11
C GLU A 117 -7.86 14.96 10.94
N ALA A 118 -6.55 14.97 11.20
CA ALA A 118 -5.54 15.14 10.15
C ALA A 118 -5.52 13.97 9.15
N LEU A 119 -5.81 12.74 9.61
CA LEU A 119 -5.92 11.55 8.77
C LEU A 119 -7.20 11.55 7.94
N ASP A 120 -8.34 11.95 8.52
CA ASP A 120 -9.64 12.03 7.84
C ASP A 120 -9.64 13.12 6.74
N ASN A 121 -9.00 14.26 7.03
CA ASN A 121 -8.81 15.33 6.04
C ASN A 121 -7.86 14.93 4.89
N ASN A 122 -6.91 14.02 5.12
CA ASN A 122 -6.04 13.50 4.05
C ASN A 122 -6.74 12.47 3.15
N ASP A 123 -7.69 11.70 3.69
CA ASP A 123 -8.52 10.74 2.92
C ASP A 123 -9.49 11.46 1.96
N THR A 124 -9.83 12.72 2.28
CA THR A 124 -10.76 13.55 1.49
C THR A 124 -10.04 14.42 0.44
N SER A 125 -8.93 13.97 -0.13
CA SER A 125 -8.39 14.56 -1.37
C SER A 125 -9.15 14.05 -2.60
N ASP A 126 -10.48 14.11 -2.56
CA ASP A 126 -11.33 14.10 -3.74
C ASP A 126 -11.53 15.59 -4.11
N PRO A 127 -11.05 16.07 -5.27
CA PRO A 127 -11.09 17.49 -5.63
C PRO A 127 -12.49 17.90 -6.11
N ASN A 128 -13.51 17.71 -5.29
CA ASN A 128 -14.85 18.20 -5.63
C ASN A 128 -15.73 18.53 -4.42
N THR A 129 -15.29 19.51 -3.64
CA THR A 129 -16.20 20.35 -2.85
C THR A 129 -15.88 21.82 -3.11
N ALA A 130 -16.23 22.27 -4.33
CA ALA A 130 -16.63 23.66 -4.54
C ALA A 130 -17.81 23.94 -3.59
N THR A 131 -17.60 24.70 -2.52
CA THR A 131 -17.77 26.15 -2.43
C THR A 131 -19.22 26.60 -2.69
N ASP A 132 -19.79 27.12 -1.60
CA ASP A 132 -20.99 27.94 -1.43
C ASP A 132 -22.37 27.24 -1.44
#